data_AF-A0A0R1YC92-F1
#
_entry.id   AF-A0A0R1YC92-F1
#
_cell.length_a   1.000
_cell.length_b   1.000
_cell.length_c   1.000
_cell.angle_alpha   90.00
_cell.angle_beta   90.00
_cell.angle_gamma   90.00
#
_symmetry.space_group_name_H-M   'P 1'
#
loop_
_entity.id
_entity.type
_entity.pdbx_description
1 polymer ?
#
loop_
_entity_poly.entity_id
_entity_poly.type
_entity_poly.pdbx_seq_one_letter_code
_entity_poly.pdbx_strand_id
1 'polypeptide(L)'
;MQNKIHNFKIFIGIEPTTREIILNPPKEKAYIEKQKEVVNLEKQIRENIDKIFSSEDANSFWKTTEKNSDKFDEAANKNAEESLNNDLFWKSKTTLNKEIHSIIITEEYRQKEYERSEYFNDNSEIITMGSFHYIQFEKPTEIAKIIKSSIDKYNN
;
A
#
# COMPACT_ATOMS: atom_id res chain seq x y z
N MET A 1 7.16 -1.63 18.19
CA MET A 1 7.27 -0.17 18.38
C MET A 1 7.04 0.26 19.84
N GLN A 2 6.73 -0.68 20.73
CA GLN A 2 6.14 -0.45 22.06
C GLN A 2 6.95 0.45 23.02
N ASN A 3 8.29 0.48 22.94
CA ASN A 3 9.14 1.14 23.95
C ASN A 3 10.04 2.27 23.40
N LYS A 4 9.89 2.66 22.13
CA LYS A 4 10.80 3.62 21.48
C LYS A 4 10.21 5.02 21.26
N ILE A 5 8.89 5.17 21.33
CA ILE A 5 8.21 6.42 21.00
C ILE A 5 7.36 6.84 22.19
N HIS A 6 7.83 7.84 22.93
CA HIS A 6 7.06 8.49 23.98
C HIS A 6 5.99 9.39 23.37
N ASN A 7 4.83 9.51 24.03
CA ASN A 7 3.69 10.34 23.59
C ASN A 7 3.06 9.93 22.25
N PHE A 8 3.30 8.71 21.76
CA PHE A 8 2.53 8.16 20.65
C PHE A 8 1.12 7.81 21.12
N LYS A 9 0.08 8.35 20.48
CA LYS A 9 -1.33 8.20 20.92
C LYS A 9 -2.18 7.44 19.92
N ILE A 10 -1.96 7.68 18.64
CA ILE A 10 -2.74 7.11 17.55
C ILE A 10 -1.84 6.81 16.36
N PHE A 11 -2.11 5.71 15.68
CA PHE A 11 -1.59 5.38 14.36
C PHE A 11 -2.72 5.56 13.33
N ILE A 12 -2.46 6.27 12.24
CA ILE A 12 -3.35 6.35 11.09
C ILE A 12 -2.53 5.94 9.86
N GLY A 13 -2.86 4.79 9.28
CA GLY A 13 -2.22 4.28 8.08
C GLY A 13 -3.17 4.33 6.88
N ILE A 14 -2.69 4.82 5.74
CA ILE A 14 -3.41 4.79 4.46
C ILE A 14 -2.65 3.82 3.56
N GLU A 15 -3.27 2.69 3.23
CA GLU A 15 -2.67 1.60 2.46
C GLU A 15 -1.24 1.22 2.95
N PRO A 16 -0.98 1.10 4.28
CA PRO A 16 0.38 0.86 4.75
C PRO A 16 0.86 -0.54 4.32
N THR A 17 2.07 -0.63 3.80
CA THR A 17 2.66 -1.90 3.37
C THR A 17 2.82 -2.87 4.54
N THR A 18 2.17 -4.03 4.49
CA THR A 18 2.29 -5.05 5.55
C THR A 18 3.48 -5.98 5.30
N ARG A 19 3.89 -6.72 6.33
CA ARG A 19 4.86 -7.82 6.15
C ARG A 19 4.32 -8.93 5.25
N GLU A 20 3.03 -9.22 5.31
CA GLU A 20 2.42 -10.30 4.54
C GLU A 20 2.52 -10.01 3.05
N ILE A 21 2.16 -8.80 2.60
CA ILE A 21 2.23 -8.45 1.18
C ILE A 21 3.67 -8.49 0.63
N ILE A 22 4.68 -8.26 1.48
CA ILE A 22 6.09 -8.31 1.11
C ILE A 22 6.65 -9.73 1.10
N LEU A 23 6.40 -10.53 2.14
CA LEU A 23 7.07 -11.82 2.34
C LEU A 23 6.28 -13.02 1.82
N ASN A 24 4.95 -12.95 1.85
CA ASN A 24 4.07 -14.03 1.43
C ASN A 24 2.69 -13.47 1.04
N PRO A 25 2.59 -12.79 -0.12
CA PRO A 25 1.40 -12.07 -0.50
C PRO A 25 0.15 -12.97 -0.52
N PRO A 26 -1.03 -12.44 -0.13
CA PRO A 26 -2.26 -13.20 -0.07
C PRO A 26 -2.64 -13.81 -1.44
N LYS A 27 -3.14 -15.04 -1.45
CA LYS A 27 -3.51 -15.81 -2.68
C LYS A 27 -5.03 -15.97 -2.83
N GLU A 28 -5.79 -15.23 -2.03
CA GLU A 28 -7.24 -15.21 -2.03
C GLU A 28 -7.76 -14.70 -3.38
N LYS A 29 -8.96 -15.15 -3.76
CA LYS A 29 -9.60 -14.82 -5.03
C LYS A 29 -9.64 -13.30 -5.29
N ALA A 30 -9.92 -12.49 -4.28
CA ALA A 30 -10.01 -11.04 -4.41
C ALA A 30 -8.68 -10.39 -4.83
N TYR A 31 -7.54 -10.88 -4.34
CA TYR A 31 -6.20 -10.42 -4.75
C TYR A 31 -5.90 -10.81 -6.20
N ILE A 32 -6.26 -12.04 -6.59
CA ILE A 32 -6.08 -12.52 -7.96
C ILE A 32 -6.95 -11.70 -8.93
N GLU A 33 -8.18 -11.36 -8.53
CA GLU A 33 -9.06 -10.50 -9.33
C GLU A 33 -8.51 -9.09 -9.46
N LYS A 34 -8.04 -8.48 -8.37
CA LYS A 34 -7.41 -7.14 -8.42
C LYS A 34 -6.17 -7.11 -9.31
N GLN A 35 -5.33 -8.14 -9.29
CA GLN A 35 -4.16 -8.23 -10.17
C GLN A 35 -4.52 -8.27 -11.66
N LYS A 36 -5.67 -8.86 -12.02
CA LYS A 36 -6.14 -8.84 -13.42
C LYS A 36 -6.56 -7.45 -13.88
N GLU A 37 -7.01 -6.58 -12.97
CA GLU A 37 -7.32 -5.18 -13.29
C GLU A 37 -6.06 -4.40 -13.70
N VAL A 38 -4.88 -4.75 -13.17
CA VAL A 38 -3.60 -4.10 -13.52
C VAL A 38 -3.27 -4.27 -15.01
N VAL A 39 -3.61 -5.42 -15.61
CA VAL A 39 -3.43 -5.64 -17.05
C VAL A 39 -4.31 -4.69 -17.88
N ASN A 40 -5.52 -4.37 -17.39
CA ASN A 40 -6.36 -3.35 -18.02
C ASN A 40 -5.82 -1.93 -17.79
N LEU A 41 -5.13 -1.70 -16.67
CA LEU A 41 -4.54 -0.40 -16.34
C LEU A 41 -3.40 -0.03 -17.29
N GLU A 42 -2.48 -0.96 -17.64
CA GLU A 42 -1.41 -0.66 -18.60
C GLU A 42 -1.99 -0.23 -19.95
N LYS A 43 -3.01 -0.94 -20.44
CA LYS A 43 -3.70 -0.59 -21.68
C LYS A 43 -4.30 0.82 -21.60
N GLN A 44 -4.98 1.15 -20.49
CA GLN A 44 -5.53 2.49 -20.28
C GLN A 44 -4.44 3.57 -20.21
N ILE A 45 -3.30 3.29 -19.57
CA ILE A 45 -2.17 4.22 -19.51
C ILE A 45 -1.61 4.45 -20.92
N ARG A 46 -1.42 3.39 -21.73
CA ARG A 46 -1.01 3.51 -23.15
C ARG A 46 -1.97 4.39 -23.94
N GLU A 47 -3.26 4.11 -23.87
CA GLU A 47 -4.29 4.91 -24.56
C GLU A 47 -4.31 6.38 -24.10
N ASN A 48 -4.02 6.65 -22.82
CA ASN A 48 -3.98 8.02 -22.30
C ASN A 48 -2.72 8.76 -22.74
N ILE A 49 -1.56 8.09 -22.73
CA ILE A 49 -0.30 8.65 -23.24
C ILE A 49 -0.44 9.01 -24.72
N ASP A 50 -1.04 8.14 -25.53
CA ASP A 50 -1.28 8.37 -26.96
C ASP A 50 -2.24 9.55 -27.23
N LYS A 51 -3.13 9.88 -26.29
CA LYS A 51 -4.03 11.04 -26.38
C LYS A 51 -3.37 12.36 -25.97
N ILE A 52 -2.40 12.30 -25.06
CA ILE A 52 -1.76 13.49 -24.47
C ILE A 52 -0.54 13.92 -25.29
N PHE A 53 0.22 12.96 -25.80
CA PHE A 53 1.49 13.20 -26.48
C PHE A 53 1.37 13.08 -27.99
N SER A 54 2.31 13.69 -28.71
CA SER A 54 2.51 13.37 -30.12
C SER A 54 2.90 11.89 -30.27
N SER A 55 2.67 11.29 -31.44
CA SER A 55 3.06 9.89 -31.67
C SER A 55 4.56 9.66 -31.50
N GLU A 56 5.39 10.68 -31.75
CA GLU A 56 6.84 10.61 -31.55
C GLU A 56 7.20 10.60 -30.05
N ASP A 57 6.59 11.49 -29.27
CA ASP A 57 6.82 11.59 -27.82
C ASP A 57 6.27 10.36 -27.08
N ALA A 58 5.09 9.87 -27.46
CA ALA A 58 4.49 8.65 -26.90
C ALA A 58 5.40 7.43 -27.14
N ASN A 59 5.92 7.27 -28.37
CA ASN A 59 6.86 6.20 -28.68
C ASN A 59 8.17 6.33 -27.90
N SER A 60 8.70 7.54 -27.75
CA SER A 60 9.91 7.81 -26.96
C SER A 60 9.69 7.45 -25.48
N PHE A 61 8.54 7.81 -24.92
CA PHE A 61 8.14 7.48 -23.56
C PHE A 61 8.08 5.97 -23.33
N TRP A 62 7.38 5.23 -24.20
CA TRP A 62 7.23 3.78 -24.05
C TRP A 62 8.55 3.04 -24.25
N LYS A 63 9.34 3.41 -25.28
CA LYS A 63 10.66 2.83 -25.52
C LYS A 63 11.59 3.02 -24.32
N THR A 64 11.52 4.17 -23.67
CA THR A 64 12.31 4.45 -22.45
C THR A 64 11.82 3.63 -21.27
N THR A 65 10.50 3.53 -21.10
CA THR A 65 9.86 2.74 -20.03
C THR A 65 10.20 1.26 -20.16
N GLU A 66 10.06 0.68 -21.35
CA GLU A 66 10.36 -0.73 -21.64
C GLU A 66 11.87 -1.01 -21.47
N LYS A 67 12.75 -0.15 -21.99
CA LYS A 67 14.20 -0.28 -21.78
C LYS A 67 14.59 -0.21 -20.30
N ASN A 68 13.86 0.56 -19.48
CA ASN A 68 14.10 0.58 -18.04
C ASN A 68 13.60 -0.69 -17.37
N SER A 69 12.51 -1.29 -17.87
CA SER A 69 12.03 -2.59 -17.40
C SER A 69 13.06 -3.70 -17.58
N ASP A 70 13.84 -3.67 -18.68
CA ASP A 70 14.91 -4.65 -18.94
C ASP A 70 16.01 -4.65 -17.86
N LYS A 71 16.11 -3.59 -17.04
CA LYS A 71 17.06 -3.53 -15.91
C LYS A 71 16.61 -4.35 -14.70
N PHE A 72 15.34 -4.77 -14.67
CA PHE A 72 14.76 -5.59 -13.61
C PHE A 72 14.67 -7.04 -14.07
N ASP A 73 15.84 -7.64 -14.30
CA ASP A 73 15.94 -9.04 -14.69
C ASP A 73 15.65 -9.99 -13.51
N GLU A 74 15.59 -11.29 -13.79
CA GLU A 74 15.35 -12.31 -12.76
C GLU A 74 16.39 -12.26 -11.63
N ALA A 75 17.64 -11.89 -11.94
CA ALA A 75 18.69 -11.78 -10.94
C ALA A 75 18.44 -10.57 -10.02
N ALA A 76 18.02 -9.43 -10.55
CA ALA A 76 17.62 -8.26 -9.77
C ALA A 76 16.41 -8.57 -8.87
N ASN A 77 15.40 -9.27 -9.40
CA ASN A 77 14.23 -9.69 -8.63
C ASN A 77 14.63 -10.64 -7.49
N LYS A 78 15.46 -11.66 -7.80
CA LYS A 78 15.95 -12.59 -6.78
C LYS A 78 16.79 -11.88 -5.72
N ASN A 79 17.66 -10.94 -6.10
CA ASN A 79 18.45 -10.16 -5.15
C ASN A 79 17.56 -9.29 -4.25
N ALA A 80 16.49 -8.71 -4.80
CA ALA A 80 15.50 -7.97 -4.02
C ALA A 80 14.75 -8.88 -3.04
N GLU A 81 14.28 -10.04 -3.49
CA GLU A 81 13.65 -11.05 -2.64
C GLU A 81 14.58 -11.53 -1.53
N GLU A 82 15.83 -11.85 -1.85
CA GLU A 82 16.85 -12.25 -0.86
C GLU A 82 17.12 -11.13 0.14
N SER A 83 17.19 -9.87 -0.31
CA SER A 83 17.40 -8.72 0.57
C SER A 83 16.23 -8.52 1.53
N LEU A 84 14.99 -8.57 1.03
CA LEU A 84 13.77 -8.45 1.84
C LEU A 84 13.66 -9.61 2.83
N ASN A 85 13.95 -10.83 2.38
CA ASN A 85 13.98 -12.00 3.24
C ASN A 85 15.08 -11.91 4.30
N ASN A 86 16.22 -11.28 4.04
CA ASN A 86 17.30 -11.17 5.02
C ASN A 86 17.15 -9.96 5.97
N ASP A 87 16.21 -9.06 5.70
CA ASP A 87 15.95 -7.91 6.54
C ASP A 87 15.24 -8.30 7.86
N LEU A 88 15.87 -7.94 8.98
CA LEU A 88 15.34 -8.18 10.33
C LEU A 88 14.04 -7.40 10.60
N PHE A 89 13.81 -6.29 9.90
CA PHE A 89 12.58 -5.52 10.01
C PHE A 89 11.37 -6.32 9.50
N TRP A 90 11.46 -6.88 8.29
CA TRP A 90 10.37 -7.64 7.68
C TRP A 90 10.10 -8.95 8.41
N LYS A 91 11.15 -9.58 8.97
CA LYS A 91 11.03 -10.79 9.80
C LYS A 91 10.61 -10.53 11.26
N SER A 92 10.46 -9.27 11.66
CA SER A 92 10.09 -8.94 13.04
C SER A 92 8.70 -9.46 13.38
N LYS A 93 8.53 -9.98 14.61
CA LYS A 93 7.21 -10.29 15.19
C LYS A 93 6.59 -9.10 15.91
N THR A 94 7.23 -7.93 15.84
CA THR A 94 6.80 -6.74 16.56
C THR A 94 5.52 -6.19 15.95
N THR A 95 4.44 -6.11 16.74
CA THR A 95 3.19 -5.48 16.34
C THR A 95 3.00 -4.12 17.02
N LEU A 96 1.96 -3.40 16.63
CA LEU A 96 1.50 -2.19 17.29
C LEU A 96 1.07 -2.51 18.74
N ASN A 97 1.38 -1.61 19.68
CA ASN A 97 0.96 -1.76 21.07
C ASN A 97 -0.58 -1.73 21.15
N LYS A 98 -1.18 -2.63 21.94
CA LYS A 98 -2.64 -2.69 22.18
C LYS A 98 -3.23 -1.39 22.75
N GLU A 99 -2.44 -0.58 23.44
CA GLU A 99 -2.87 0.71 23.99
C GLU A 99 -3.00 1.81 22.92
N ILE A 100 -2.34 1.64 21.77
CA ILE A 100 -2.38 2.61 20.68
C ILE A 100 -3.63 2.36 19.86
N HIS A 101 -4.45 3.38 19.70
CA HIS A 101 -5.55 3.32 18.75
C HIS A 101 -5.00 3.33 17.33
N SER A 102 -5.48 2.41 16.50
CA SER A 102 -5.03 2.23 15.13
C SER A 102 -6.20 2.48 14.20
N ILE A 103 -6.01 3.32 13.18
CA ILE A 103 -6.97 3.48 12.10
C ILE A 103 -6.24 3.10 10.82
N ILE A 104 -6.77 2.09 10.13
CA ILE A 104 -6.20 1.58 8.88
C ILE A 104 -7.21 1.85 7.77
N ILE A 105 -6.82 2.67 6.80
CA ILE A 105 -7.63 3.01 5.63
C ILE A 105 -7.11 2.20 4.45
N THR A 106 -7.96 1.40 3.82
CA THR A 106 -7.54 0.47 2.75
C THR A 106 -8.66 0.15 1.76
N GLU A 107 -8.33 -0.40 0.59
CA GLU A 107 -9.27 -1.02 -0.34
C GLU A 107 -9.94 -2.25 0.31
N GLU A 108 -11.21 -2.46 -0.02
CA GLU A 108 -12.05 -3.50 0.60
C GLU A 108 -11.43 -4.91 0.54
N TYR A 109 -10.78 -5.25 -0.58
CA TYR A 109 -10.21 -6.60 -0.76
C TYR A 109 -9.06 -6.92 0.20
N ARG A 110 -8.43 -5.90 0.82
CA ARG A 110 -7.30 -6.06 1.75
C ARG A 110 -7.71 -6.08 3.22
N GLN A 111 -8.98 -5.86 3.54
CA GLN A 111 -9.44 -5.78 4.94
C GLN A 111 -8.90 -6.94 5.79
N LYS A 112 -9.05 -8.18 5.31
CA LYS A 112 -8.61 -9.38 6.04
C LYS A 112 -7.10 -9.48 6.23
N GLU A 113 -6.30 -8.95 5.30
CA GLU A 113 -4.84 -8.86 5.45
C GLU A 113 -4.51 -7.92 6.61
N TYR A 114 -5.20 -6.78 6.69
CA TYR A 114 -4.97 -5.82 7.76
C TYR A 114 -5.41 -6.33 9.13
N GLU A 115 -6.51 -7.09 9.24
CA GLU A 115 -6.97 -7.72 10.49
C GLU A 115 -5.90 -8.62 11.14
N ARG A 116 -4.96 -9.16 10.35
CA ARG A 116 -3.85 -10.02 10.83
C ARG A 116 -2.47 -9.36 10.70
N SER A 117 -2.42 -8.09 10.31
CA SER A 117 -1.17 -7.35 10.09
C SER A 117 -0.54 -6.85 11.39
N GLU A 118 0.71 -6.38 11.28
CA GLU A 118 1.45 -5.76 12.37
C GLU A 118 0.89 -4.41 12.86
N TYR A 119 -0.04 -3.82 12.10
CA TYR A 119 -0.70 -2.55 12.40
C TYR A 119 -2.00 -2.73 13.20
N PHE A 120 -2.52 -3.95 13.26
CA PHE A 120 -3.80 -4.24 13.91
C PHE A 120 -3.63 -4.74 15.35
N ASN A 121 -4.57 -4.34 16.20
CA ASN A 121 -4.70 -4.68 17.61
C ASN A 121 -6.17 -4.58 18.04
N ASP A 122 -6.47 -4.89 19.30
CA ASP A 122 -7.85 -4.89 19.84
C ASP A 122 -8.51 -3.49 19.87
N ASN A 123 -7.74 -2.41 19.70
CA ASN A 123 -8.20 -1.01 19.64
C ASN A 123 -8.11 -0.44 18.21
N SER A 124 -8.12 -1.31 17.20
CA SER A 124 -8.02 -0.94 15.79
C SER A 124 -9.37 -0.78 15.11
N GLU A 125 -9.44 0.14 14.16
CA GLU A 125 -10.52 0.32 13.22
C GLU A 125 -9.97 0.17 11.79
N ILE A 126 -10.66 -0.61 10.95
CA ILE A 126 -10.35 -0.71 9.53
C ILE A 126 -11.48 -0.02 8.76
N ILE A 127 -11.12 0.96 7.95
CA ILE A 127 -12.04 1.74 7.12
C ILE A 127 -11.76 1.38 5.66
N THR A 128 -12.69 0.68 5.04
CA THR A 128 -12.56 0.28 3.64
C THR A 128 -13.07 1.38 2.70
N MET A 129 -12.24 1.90 1.80
CA MET A 129 -12.63 2.89 0.80
C MET A 129 -11.66 2.92 -0.40
N GLY A 130 -12.02 3.70 -1.43
CA GLY A 130 -11.21 3.85 -2.63
C GLY A 130 -11.37 2.69 -3.60
N SER A 131 -10.97 2.95 -4.85
CA SER A 131 -11.02 2.01 -5.98
C SER A 131 -9.63 1.61 -6.46
N PHE A 132 -8.58 2.26 -5.95
CA PHE A 132 -7.18 1.95 -6.22
C PHE A 132 -6.26 2.41 -5.08
N HIS A 133 -5.02 1.92 -5.10
CA HIS A 133 -4.04 2.04 -4.01
C HIS A 133 -3.76 3.48 -3.53
N TYR A 134 -3.87 4.52 -4.37
CA TYR A 134 -3.71 5.90 -3.92
C TYR A 134 -5.04 6.50 -3.46
N ILE A 135 -5.63 5.91 -2.42
CA ILE A 135 -6.90 6.34 -1.82
C ILE A 135 -6.88 7.82 -1.46
N GLN A 136 -5.74 8.35 -1.01
CA GLN A 136 -5.54 9.76 -0.69
C GLN A 136 -5.72 10.70 -1.88
N PHE A 137 -5.58 10.22 -3.12
CA PHE A 137 -5.88 11.02 -4.32
C PHE A 137 -7.35 10.94 -4.70
N GLU A 138 -8.01 9.81 -4.42
CA GLU A 138 -9.44 9.64 -4.72
C GLU A 138 -10.36 10.27 -3.65
N LYS A 139 -10.02 10.10 -2.37
CA LYS A 139 -10.83 10.48 -1.19
C LYS A 139 -10.09 11.42 -0.23
N PRO A 140 -9.43 12.50 -0.71
CA PRO A 140 -8.63 13.37 0.16
C PRO A 140 -9.44 14.03 1.27
N THR A 141 -10.70 14.36 1.01
CA THR A 141 -11.55 15.09 1.97
C THR A 141 -12.03 14.18 3.10
N GLU A 142 -12.39 12.93 2.78
CA GLU A 142 -12.80 11.91 3.73
C GLU A 142 -11.64 11.55 4.66
N ILE A 143 -10.44 11.34 4.11
CA ILE A 143 -9.21 11.10 4.88
C ILE A 143 -8.92 12.28 5.81
N ALA A 144 -9.00 13.52 5.31
CA ALA A 144 -8.77 14.71 6.14
C ALA A 144 -9.76 14.80 7.31
N LYS A 145 -11.03 14.43 7.11
CA LYS A 145 -12.04 14.38 8.18
C LYS A 145 -11.68 13.33 9.24
N ILE A 146 -11.31 12.11 8.81
CA ILE A 146 -10.90 11.03 9.73
C ILE A 146 -9.73 11.48 10.60
N ILE A 147 -8.69 12.06 9.97
CA ILE A 147 -7.51 12.56 10.69
C ILE A 147 -7.90 13.65 11.69
N LYS A 148 -8.70 14.63 11.26
CA LYS A 148 -9.14 15.73 12.14
C LYS A 148 -9.93 15.22 13.35
N SER A 149 -10.95 14.40 13.12
CA SER A 149 -11.76 13.81 14.19
C SER A 149 -10.93 12.97 15.16
N SER A 150 -9.92 12.29 14.65
CA SER A 150 -8.98 11.53 15.47
C SER A 150 -8.13 12.43 16.35
N ILE A 151 -7.55 13.49 15.79
CA ILE A 151 -6.74 14.47 16.54
C ILE A 151 -7.59 15.15 17.63
N ASP A 152 -8.81 15.57 17.30
CA ASP A 152 -9.72 16.24 18.24
C ASP A 152 -10.08 15.32 19.43
N LYS A 153 -10.15 14.00 19.23
CA LYS A 153 -10.39 13.01 20.29
C LYS A 153 -9.23 12.89 21.29
N TYR A 154 -7.99 13.15 20.88
CA TYR A 154 -6.80 12.99 21.73
C TYR A 154 -6.25 14.31 22.31
N ASN A 155 -6.77 15.45 21.86
CA ASN A 155 -6.40 16.78 22.37
C ASN A 155 -7.38 17.34 23.42
N ASN A 156 -8.49 16.63 23.70
CA ASN A 156 -9.43 16.91 24.78
C ASN A 156 -9.29 15.89 25.91
#